data_AF-A0A412Z6I5-F1
#
_entry.id   AF-A0A412Z6I5-F1
#
_cell.length_a   1.000
_cell.length_b   1.000
_cell.length_c   1.000
_cell.angle_alpha   90.00
_cell.angle_beta   90.00
_cell.angle_gamma   90.00
#
_symmetry.space_group_name_H-M   'P 1'
#
loop_
_entity.id
_entity.type
_entity.pdbx_description
1 polymer ?
#
loop_
_entity_poly.entity_id
_entity_poly.type
_entity_poly.pdbx_seq_one_letter_code
_entity_poly.pdbx_strand_id
1 'polypeptide(L)'
;MSAKDNAAVEMTAVKMTEVEKTEVKKTEVKKTESEMKNRSMVLWAILSLSMANALVGTGISPALGVIRQSFPDAPGVLVQMIVSLPSLMVIAVAIPFAWLSRRYSVRKLCAAGLVLFLAGGLMGGLASGIYTLVLTRILIGAGYGLMMPLSVGLLSYFFTREEQHRLNGGIVIWSSVSSIICMVLAGYLAAISWRAVFLVYLFGIPCLWLCLKHIPDVTVTGAGGAAGDDRARRARGNLGVIRKTWVYGAGTFVVFVGYFAILNNCSSIILSEGLISGEKVGIIMSFQTVSSLVTGLYIGKLKKLLGRYMGTFIWLCSIGGLLSLYAKNSLALTMLGLVLFGIALASAVGTFNAEACIACERDESLAAGSVIMFMRSLGQFSSPLVLGFMARTAGASDIRFPYEGAALLSVVMMGVFWVNGLVRSSLKKQAAC
;
A
#
# COMPACT_ATOMS: atom_id res chain seq x y z
N MET A 1 10.37 -21.93 -77.16
CA MET A 1 9.87 -22.07 -75.77
C MET A 1 8.41 -21.69 -75.75
N SER A 2 7.57 -22.62 -75.32
CA SER A 2 6.12 -22.61 -75.55
C SER A 2 5.42 -21.80 -74.45
N ALA A 3 4.24 -21.23 -74.72
CA ALA A 3 3.42 -20.50 -73.75
C ALA A 3 3.13 -21.29 -72.46
N LYS A 4 3.27 -22.63 -72.48
CA LYS A 4 3.21 -23.50 -71.29
C LYS A 4 4.38 -23.31 -70.30
N ASP A 5 5.58 -22.98 -70.76
CA ASP A 5 6.76 -22.84 -69.91
C ASP A 5 6.70 -21.53 -69.10
N ASN A 6 6.20 -20.45 -69.70
CA ASN A 6 6.00 -19.17 -69.00
C ASN A 6 4.92 -19.26 -67.91
N ALA A 7 3.81 -19.97 -68.17
CA ALA A 7 2.74 -20.16 -67.19
C ALA A 7 3.20 -20.98 -65.96
N ALA A 8 4.09 -21.95 -66.16
CA ALA A 8 4.67 -22.73 -65.06
C ALA A 8 5.63 -21.90 -64.20
N VAL A 9 6.44 -21.03 -64.82
CA VAL A 9 7.35 -20.12 -64.10
C VAL A 9 6.58 -19.06 -63.32
N GLU A 10 5.53 -18.45 -63.89
CA GLU A 10 4.66 -17.50 -63.19
C GLU A 10 3.92 -18.16 -62.01
N MET A 11 3.34 -19.35 -62.19
CA MET A 11 2.71 -20.09 -61.08
C MET A 11 3.68 -20.39 -59.95
N THR A 12 4.94 -20.71 -60.27
CA THR A 12 5.96 -21.04 -59.27
C THR A 12 6.39 -19.77 -58.51
N ALA A 13 6.54 -18.65 -59.21
CA ALA A 13 6.86 -17.35 -58.59
C ALA A 13 5.71 -16.83 -57.69
N VAL A 14 4.46 -17.01 -58.11
CA VAL A 14 3.26 -16.65 -57.32
C VAL A 14 3.14 -17.55 -56.07
N LYS A 15 3.37 -18.86 -56.20
CA LYS A 15 3.41 -19.77 -55.04
C LYS A 15 4.52 -19.43 -54.06
N MET A 16 5.71 -19.06 -54.54
CA MET A 16 6.83 -18.66 -53.68
C MET A 16 6.53 -17.37 -52.90
N THR A 17 5.89 -16.39 -53.54
CA THR A 17 5.50 -15.13 -52.85
C THR A 17 4.35 -15.32 -51.86
N GLU A 18 3.43 -16.27 -52.08
CA GLU A 18 2.40 -16.62 -51.08
C GLU A 18 2.99 -17.35 -49.87
N VAL A 19 3.95 -18.25 -50.08
CA VAL A 19 4.65 -18.95 -48.99
C VAL A 19 5.45 -17.97 -48.14
N GLU A 20 6.19 -17.05 -48.77
CA GLU A 20 6.99 -16.03 -48.09
C GLU A 20 6.10 -15.06 -47.28
N LYS A 21 4.98 -14.59 -47.83
CA LYS A 21 3.98 -13.78 -47.10
C LYS A 21 3.38 -14.53 -45.91
N THR A 22 3.18 -15.84 -46.02
CA THR A 22 2.62 -16.67 -44.94
C THR A 22 3.62 -16.88 -43.81
N GLU A 23 4.91 -17.04 -44.12
CA GLU A 23 5.99 -17.15 -43.13
C GLU A 23 6.27 -15.82 -42.41
N VAL A 24 6.29 -14.69 -43.13
CA VAL A 24 6.41 -13.36 -42.53
C VAL A 24 5.26 -13.10 -41.56
N LYS A 25 4.01 -13.41 -41.97
CA LYS A 25 2.82 -13.23 -41.12
C LYS A 25 2.83 -14.15 -39.90
N LYS A 26 3.28 -15.42 -40.02
CA LYS A 26 3.48 -16.32 -38.87
C LYS A 26 4.55 -15.82 -37.91
N THR A 27 5.60 -15.19 -38.43
CA THR A 27 6.70 -14.64 -37.62
C THR A 27 6.27 -13.38 -36.88
N GLU A 28 5.52 -12.49 -37.52
CA GLU A 28 4.92 -11.31 -36.87
C GLU A 28 3.88 -11.68 -35.80
N VAL A 29 3.02 -12.67 -36.06
CA VAL A 29 2.06 -13.18 -35.09
C VAL A 29 2.78 -13.80 -33.88
N LYS A 30 3.81 -14.64 -34.09
CA LYS A 30 4.61 -15.21 -33.00
C LYS A 30 5.35 -14.14 -32.19
N LYS A 31 5.89 -13.10 -32.85
CA LYS A 31 6.58 -12.00 -32.18
C LYS A 31 5.61 -11.21 -31.30
N THR A 32 4.45 -10.86 -31.84
CA THR A 32 3.37 -10.14 -31.13
C THR A 32 2.82 -10.97 -29.95
N GLU A 33 2.60 -12.26 -30.13
CA GLU A 33 2.20 -13.18 -29.05
C GLU A 33 3.26 -13.28 -27.94
N SER A 34 4.55 -13.33 -28.31
CA SER A 34 5.66 -13.38 -27.34
C SER A 34 5.80 -12.07 -26.54
N GLU A 35 5.61 -10.92 -27.19
CA GLU A 35 5.65 -9.60 -26.56
C GLU A 35 4.43 -9.38 -25.63
N MET A 36 3.24 -9.81 -26.06
CA MET A 36 2.03 -9.79 -25.23
C MET A 36 2.11 -10.76 -24.04
N LYS A 37 2.67 -11.97 -24.23
CA LYS A 37 2.89 -12.96 -23.16
C LYS A 37 3.87 -12.42 -22.11
N ASN A 38 4.96 -11.78 -22.52
CA ASN A 38 5.89 -11.11 -21.62
C ASN A 38 5.23 -9.94 -20.86
N ARG A 39 4.43 -9.10 -21.53
CA ARG A 39 3.68 -8.00 -20.87
C ARG A 39 2.68 -8.51 -19.81
N SER A 40 1.91 -9.54 -20.14
CA SER A 40 0.94 -10.15 -19.21
C SER A 40 1.63 -10.78 -18.00
N MET A 41 2.75 -11.48 -18.21
CA MET A 41 3.51 -12.09 -17.11
C MET A 41 4.20 -11.08 -16.20
N VAL A 42 4.68 -9.96 -16.75
CA VAL A 42 5.18 -8.82 -15.95
C VAL A 42 4.05 -8.20 -15.12
N LEU A 43 2.85 -8.08 -15.66
CA LEU A 43 1.69 -7.60 -14.91
C LEU A 43 1.39 -8.54 -13.71
N TRP A 44 1.39 -9.86 -13.92
CA TRP A 44 1.24 -10.81 -12.81
C TRP A 44 2.34 -10.71 -11.76
N ALA A 45 3.59 -10.43 -12.17
CA ALA A 45 4.67 -10.15 -11.22
C ALA A 45 4.41 -8.87 -10.40
N ILE A 46 3.93 -7.79 -11.02
CA ILE A 46 3.55 -6.54 -10.33
C ILE A 46 2.36 -6.76 -9.37
N LEU A 47 1.36 -7.53 -9.79
CA LEU A 47 0.22 -7.90 -8.95
C LEU A 47 0.65 -8.74 -7.75
N SER A 48 1.59 -9.67 -7.94
CA SER A 48 2.18 -10.46 -6.85
C SER A 48 2.92 -9.57 -5.83
N LEU A 49 3.60 -8.52 -6.31
CA LEU A 49 4.29 -7.55 -5.47
C LEU A 49 3.31 -6.71 -4.64
N SER A 50 2.15 -6.41 -5.22
CA SER A 50 1.04 -5.70 -4.58
C SER A 50 0.29 -6.55 -3.54
N MET A 51 0.28 -7.87 -3.73
CA MET A 51 -0.19 -8.83 -2.73
C MET A 51 0.77 -8.86 -1.54
N ALA A 52 2.09 -8.95 -1.76
CA ALA A 52 3.06 -8.93 -0.67
C ALA A 52 2.95 -7.67 0.22
N ASN A 53 2.62 -6.51 -0.38
CA ASN A 53 2.32 -5.28 0.35
C ASN A 53 1.16 -5.44 1.36
N ALA A 54 0.08 -6.12 0.97
CA ALA A 54 -1.06 -6.36 1.85
C ALA A 54 -0.64 -7.06 3.15
N LEU A 55 0.20 -8.09 3.03
CA LEU A 55 0.60 -8.95 4.14
C LEU A 55 1.47 -8.27 5.22
N VAL A 56 2.05 -7.10 4.96
CA VAL A 56 2.95 -6.44 5.92
C VAL A 56 2.20 -5.95 7.16
N GLY A 57 1.01 -5.37 6.97
CA GLY A 57 0.19 -4.84 8.07
C GLY A 57 -1.05 -5.69 8.37
N THR A 58 -1.81 -6.08 7.34
CA THR A 58 -3.11 -6.75 7.53
C THR A 58 -2.99 -8.26 7.70
N GLY A 59 -1.85 -8.84 7.34
CA GLY A 59 -1.62 -10.29 7.43
C GLY A 59 -1.54 -10.83 8.87
N ILE A 60 -1.20 -9.99 9.85
CA ILE A 60 -1.04 -10.41 11.25
C ILE A 60 -2.03 -9.72 12.19
N SER A 61 -2.58 -8.57 11.80
CA SER A 61 -3.44 -7.78 12.68
C SER A 61 -4.62 -8.55 13.29
N PRO A 62 -5.31 -9.48 12.58
CA PRO A 62 -6.39 -10.26 13.19
C PRO A 62 -5.93 -11.22 14.29
N ALA A 63 -4.68 -11.68 14.22
CA ALA A 63 -4.08 -12.57 15.20
C ALA A 63 -3.46 -11.84 16.40
N LEU A 64 -3.36 -10.51 16.34
CA LEU A 64 -2.58 -9.75 17.31
C LEU A 64 -3.09 -9.90 18.75
N GLY A 65 -4.40 -10.09 18.94
CA GLY A 65 -4.96 -10.38 20.26
C GLY A 65 -4.51 -11.73 20.83
N VAL A 66 -4.47 -12.79 20.00
CA VAL A 66 -3.97 -14.12 20.42
C VAL A 66 -2.46 -14.07 20.68
N ILE A 67 -1.71 -13.33 19.84
CA ILE A 67 -0.28 -13.09 20.05
C ILE A 67 -0.05 -12.38 21.40
N ARG A 68 -0.85 -11.36 21.71
CA ARG A 68 -0.76 -10.63 22.99
C ARG A 68 -0.97 -11.55 24.19
N GLN A 69 -1.95 -12.46 24.13
CA GLN A 69 -2.21 -13.44 25.18
C GLN A 69 -1.04 -14.43 25.37
N SER A 70 -0.27 -14.69 24.31
CA SER A 70 0.90 -15.58 24.35
C SER A 70 2.16 -14.93 24.94
N PHE A 71 2.15 -13.60 25.13
CA PHE A 71 3.27 -12.83 25.68
C PHE A 71 2.77 -11.88 26.79
N PRO A 72 2.25 -12.42 27.92
CA PRO A 72 1.64 -11.61 28.98
C PRO A 72 2.63 -10.64 29.64
N ASP A 73 3.90 -11.02 29.76
CA ASP A 73 4.95 -10.20 30.39
C ASP A 73 5.54 -9.13 29.45
N ALA A 74 5.16 -9.15 28.17
CA ALA A 74 5.70 -8.22 27.19
C ALA A 74 5.00 -6.85 27.30
N PRO A 75 5.74 -5.73 27.23
CA PRO A 75 5.16 -4.40 27.10
C PRO A 75 4.16 -4.33 25.93
N GLY A 76 2.95 -3.83 26.17
CA GLY A 76 1.89 -3.78 25.13
C GLY A 76 2.31 -3.00 23.87
N VAL A 77 3.15 -1.97 24.03
CA VAL A 77 3.71 -1.21 22.89
C VAL A 77 4.58 -2.10 22.00
N LEU A 78 5.37 -3.03 22.56
CA LEU A 78 6.20 -3.95 21.77
C LEU A 78 5.34 -4.92 20.96
N VAL A 79 4.21 -5.37 21.51
CA VAL A 79 3.25 -6.20 20.77
C VAL A 79 2.66 -5.41 19.60
N GLN A 80 2.24 -4.17 19.82
CA GLN A 80 1.71 -3.31 18.75
C GLN A 80 2.78 -2.97 17.69
N MET A 81 4.05 -2.87 18.09
CA MET A 81 5.17 -2.69 17.17
C MET A 81 5.38 -3.87 16.22
N ILE A 82 4.82 -5.05 16.48
CA ILE A 82 4.84 -6.17 15.52
C ILE A 82 4.20 -5.73 14.18
N VAL A 83 3.12 -4.96 14.25
CA VAL A 83 2.40 -4.49 13.06
C VAL A 83 2.98 -3.19 12.53
N SER A 84 3.41 -2.27 13.40
CA SER A 84 3.85 -0.94 12.98
C SER A 84 5.32 -0.83 12.57
N LEU A 85 6.23 -1.62 13.15
CA LEU A 85 7.67 -1.51 12.92
C LEU A 85 8.11 -1.72 11.45
N PRO A 86 7.49 -2.60 10.64
CA PRO A 86 7.85 -2.74 9.24
C PRO A 86 7.82 -1.40 8.47
N SER A 87 6.91 -0.50 8.81
CA SER A 87 6.80 0.81 8.15
C SER A 87 7.98 1.76 8.44
N LEU A 88 8.63 1.62 9.61
CA LEU A 88 9.88 2.34 9.90
C LEU A 88 11.01 1.83 9.00
N MET A 89 11.08 0.53 8.76
CA MET A 89 12.11 -0.04 7.89
C MET A 89 11.91 0.32 6.42
N VAL A 90 10.66 0.53 5.98
CA VAL A 90 10.38 1.10 4.66
C VAL A 90 11.04 2.47 4.52
N ILE A 91 10.90 3.34 5.52
CA ILE A 91 11.56 4.66 5.53
C ILE A 91 13.08 4.50 5.51
N ALA A 92 13.62 3.61 6.35
CA ALA A 92 15.06 3.38 6.45
C ALA A 92 15.67 2.87 5.14
N VAL A 93 14.99 1.95 4.44
CA VAL A 93 15.45 1.38 3.16
C VAL A 93 15.25 2.34 2.00
N ALA A 94 14.29 3.25 2.06
CA ALA A 94 14.09 4.28 1.03
C ALA A 94 15.33 5.19 0.87
N ILE A 95 16.10 5.42 1.94
CA ILE A 95 17.30 6.27 1.93
C ILE A 95 18.40 5.72 1.02
N PRO A 96 18.90 4.48 1.20
CA PRO A 96 19.92 3.90 0.32
C PRO A 96 19.36 3.39 -1.01
N PHE A 97 18.03 3.31 -1.20
CA PHE A 97 17.42 2.70 -2.38
C PHE A 97 17.94 3.27 -3.71
N ALA A 98 18.14 4.59 -3.80
CA ALA A 98 18.65 5.24 -5.00
C ALA A 98 20.10 4.83 -5.36
N TRP A 99 20.91 4.45 -4.37
CA TRP A 99 22.24 3.89 -4.60
C TRP A 99 22.15 2.42 -5.00
N LEU A 100 21.28 1.64 -4.34
CA LEU A 100 21.07 0.23 -4.65
C LEU A 100 20.56 0.05 -6.09
N SER A 101 19.60 0.86 -6.54
CA SER A 101 19.00 0.78 -7.88
C SER A 101 19.97 1.09 -9.03
N ARG A 102 21.07 1.80 -8.75
CA ARG A 102 22.14 2.05 -9.72
C ARG A 102 23.13 0.89 -9.84
N ARG A 103 23.31 0.12 -8.76
CA ARG A 103 24.31 -0.97 -8.69
C ARG A 103 23.72 -2.34 -9.01
N TYR A 104 22.45 -2.54 -8.71
CA TYR A 104 21.77 -3.82 -8.85
C TYR A 104 20.60 -3.69 -9.80
N SER A 105 20.34 -4.76 -10.56
CA SER A 105 19.18 -4.83 -11.44
C SER A 105 17.88 -4.92 -10.65
N VAL A 106 16.79 -4.50 -11.29
CA VAL A 106 15.44 -4.54 -10.72
C VAL A 106 15.06 -5.96 -10.30
N ARG A 107 15.38 -6.98 -11.13
CA ARG A 107 15.15 -8.39 -10.79
C ARG A 107 15.84 -8.78 -9.48
N LYS A 108 17.13 -8.46 -9.32
CA LYS A 108 17.91 -8.81 -8.12
C LYS A 108 17.36 -8.11 -6.88
N LEU A 109 16.99 -6.85 -6.98
CA LEU A 109 16.41 -6.10 -5.87
C LEU A 109 15.00 -6.61 -5.49
N CYS A 110 14.14 -6.90 -6.46
CA CYS A 110 12.84 -7.51 -6.20
C CYS A 110 12.98 -8.90 -5.55
N ALA A 111 13.89 -9.73 -6.07
CA ALA A 111 14.15 -11.06 -5.52
C ALA A 111 14.70 -10.98 -4.09
N ALA A 112 15.68 -10.10 -3.83
CA ALA A 112 16.20 -9.87 -2.49
C ALA A 112 15.11 -9.41 -1.52
N GLY A 113 14.26 -8.47 -1.95
CA GLY A 113 13.13 -8.00 -1.17
C GLY A 113 12.13 -9.12 -0.83
N LEU A 114 11.78 -9.95 -1.82
CA LEU A 114 10.89 -11.10 -1.64
C LEU A 114 11.49 -12.18 -0.74
N VAL A 115 12.79 -12.43 -0.83
CA VAL A 115 13.50 -13.37 0.05
C VAL A 115 13.50 -12.86 1.50
N LEU A 116 13.80 -11.57 1.72
CA LEU A 116 13.75 -10.96 3.06
C LEU A 116 12.33 -10.99 3.63
N PHE A 117 11.32 -10.71 2.80
CA PHE A 117 9.92 -10.78 3.16
C PHE A 117 9.50 -12.22 3.55
N LEU A 118 9.87 -13.21 2.75
CA LEU A 118 9.62 -14.63 3.03
C LEU A 118 10.30 -15.09 4.30
N ALA A 119 11.60 -14.83 4.43
CA ALA A 119 12.39 -15.23 5.58
C ALA A 119 11.84 -14.60 6.86
N GLY A 120 11.63 -13.28 6.87
CA GLY A 120 11.09 -12.58 8.04
C GLY A 120 9.65 -13.01 8.38
N GLY A 121 8.85 -13.33 7.37
CA GLY A 121 7.51 -13.89 7.53
C GLY A 121 7.53 -15.23 8.25
N LEU A 122 8.23 -16.21 7.67
CA LEU A 122 8.27 -17.60 8.16
C LEU A 122 9.02 -17.74 9.49
N MET A 123 10.12 -17.00 9.67
CA MET A 123 10.85 -16.97 10.96
C MET A 123 9.95 -16.46 12.10
N GLY A 124 8.91 -15.66 11.80
CA GLY A 124 7.94 -15.22 12.80
C GLY A 124 7.18 -16.39 13.45
N GLY A 125 6.90 -17.46 12.69
CA GLY A 125 6.26 -18.66 13.23
C GLY A 125 7.18 -19.49 14.13
N LEU A 126 8.49 -19.35 13.96
CA LEU A 126 9.52 -20.00 14.76
C LEU A 126 10.00 -19.15 15.94
N ALA A 127 9.40 -17.96 16.14
CA ALA A 127 9.81 -17.05 17.20
C ALA A 127 9.62 -17.68 18.59
N SER A 128 10.69 -17.64 19.39
CA SER A 128 10.71 -18.10 20.79
C SER A 128 10.28 -17.01 21.77
N GLY A 129 10.32 -15.74 21.36
CA GLY A 129 9.96 -14.60 22.20
C GLY A 129 9.59 -13.34 21.41
N ILE A 130 9.03 -12.35 22.11
CA ILE A 130 8.60 -11.08 21.51
C ILE A 130 9.75 -10.35 20.78
N TYR A 131 10.96 -10.35 21.35
CA TYR A 131 12.12 -9.71 20.72
C TYR A 131 12.54 -10.38 19.42
N THR A 132 12.52 -11.72 19.37
CA THR A 132 12.78 -12.45 18.12
C THR A 132 11.72 -12.12 17.07
N LEU A 133 10.45 -11.98 17.48
CA LEU A 133 9.35 -11.63 16.60
C LEU A 133 9.49 -10.21 16.02
N VAL A 134 9.95 -9.26 16.85
CA VAL A 134 10.29 -7.89 16.46
C VAL A 134 11.43 -7.87 15.43
N LEU A 135 12.48 -8.68 15.62
CA LEU A 135 13.57 -8.79 14.64
C LEU A 135 13.05 -9.27 13.28
N THR A 136 12.11 -10.21 13.24
CA THR A 136 11.58 -10.66 11.95
C THR A 136 10.74 -9.59 11.25
N ARG A 137 10.17 -8.64 12.00
CA ARG A 137 9.49 -7.47 11.41
C ARG A 137 10.46 -6.52 10.71
N ILE A 138 11.69 -6.41 11.22
CA ILE A 138 12.74 -5.62 10.58
C ILE A 138 13.04 -6.20 9.19
N LEU A 139 13.17 -7.53 9.09
CA LEU A 139 13.40 -8.22 7.82
C LEU A 139 12.25 -8.00 6.82
N ILE A 140 10.99 -8.17 7.26
CA ILE A 140 9.82 -7.93 6.41
C ILE A 140 9.77 -6.49 5.92
N GLY A 141 9.95 -5.53 6.82
CA GLY A 141 9.91 -4.12 6.47
C GLY A 141 11.05 -3.71 5.52
N ALA A 142 12.24 -4.28 5.71
CA ALA A 142 13.36 -4.08 4.79
C ALA A 142 13.06 -4.66 3.40
N GLY A 143 12.53 -5.88 3.34
CA GLY A 143 12.13 -6.51 2.09
C GLY A 143 11.06 -5.72 1.36
N TYR A 144 10.02 -5.29 2.08
CA TYR A 144 8.95 -4.46 1.54
C TYR A 144 9.44 -3.09 1.06
N GLY A 145 10.36 -2.45 1.79
CA GLY A 145 10.99 -1.19 1.41
C GLY A 145 11.76 -1.26 0.09
N LEU A 146 12.36 -2.41 -0.24
CA LEU A 146 12.99 -2.63 -1.55
C LEU A 146 11.96 -2.81 -2.66
N MET A 147 10.90 -3.58 -2.39
CA MET A 147 9.89 -3.97 -3.38
C MET A 147 8.99 -2.80 -3.81
N MET A 148 8.60 -1.94 -2.87
CA MET A 148 7.63 -0.86 -3.08
C MET A 148 7.98 0.08 -4.26
N PRO A 149 9.16 0.73 -4.30
CA PRO A 149 9.54 1.61 -5.42
C PRO A 149 9.74 0.86 -6.74
N LEU A 150 10.13 -0.42 -6.69
CA LEU A 150 10.32 -1.24 -7.89
C LEU A 150 8.99 -1.58 -8.58
N SER A 151 7.91 -1.82 -7.81
CA SER A 151 6.56 -2.01 -8.36
C SER A 151 6.14 -0.85 -9.25
N VAL A 152 6.34 0.37 -8.76
CA VAL A 152 5.96 1.60 -9.46
C VAL A 152 6.85 1.80 -10.68
N GLY A 153 8.17 1.62 -10.53
CA GLY A 153 9.13 1.75 -11.63
C GLY A 153 8.89 0.75 -12.76
N LEU A 154 8.59 -0.51 -12.45
CA LEU A 154 8.29 -1.54 -13.45
C LEU A 154 7.03 -1.23 -14.25
N LEU A 155 5.99 -0.75 -13.58
CA LEU A 155 4.75 -0.36 -14.26
C LEU A 155 5.01 0.80 -15.23
N SER A 156 5.82 1.79 -14.82
CA SER A 156 6.17 2.92 -15.68
C SER A 156 7.11 2.57 -16.84
N TYR A 157 7.91 1.51 -16.71
CA TYR A 157 8.83 1.06 -17.76
C TYR A 157 8.12 0.28 -18.88
N PHE A 158 7.16 -0.59 -18.54
CA PHE A 158 6.54 -1.51 -19.50
C PHE A 158 5.24 -1.01 -20.15
N PHE A 159 4.55 -0.07 -19.51
CA PHE A 159 3.21 0.36 -19.89
C PHE A 159 3.17 1.85 -20.19
N THR A 160 2.34 2.25 -21.16
CA THR A 160 2.14 3.67 -21.48
C THR A 160 1.43 4.39 -20.33
N ARG A 161 1.47 5.74 -20.31
CA ARG A 161 0.79 6.51 -19.25
C ARG A 161 -0.72 6.22 -19.17
N GLU A 162 -1.37 6.02 -20.31
CA GLU A 162 -2.79 5.69 -20.38
C GLU A 162 -3.07 4.28 -19.82
N GLU A 163 -2.24 3.29 -20.18
CA GLU A 163 -2.31 1.94 -19.62
C GLU A 163 -2.06 1.95 -18.11
N GLN A 164 -1.07 2.72 -17.63
CA GLN A 164 -0.73 2.85 -16.21
C GLN A 164 -1.92 3.32 -15.36
N HIS A 165 -2.71 4.29 -15.83
CA HIS A 165 -3.90 4.75 -15.11
C HIS A 165 -4.92 3.62 -14.90
N ARG A 166 -5.18 2.82 -15.94
CA ARG A 166 -6.10 1.67 -15.87
C ARG A 166 -5.53 0.55 -14.98
N LEU A 167 -4.25 0.22 -15.14
CA LEU A 167 -3.59 -0.86 -14.42
C LEU A 167 -3.41 -0.54 -12.93
N ASN A 168 -3.15 0.71 -12.56
CA ASN A 168 -3.09 1.14 -11.16
C ASN A 168 -4.42 0.89 -10.44
N GLY A 169 -5.56 1.10 -11.10
CA GLY A 169 -6.88 0.72 -10.57
C GLY A 169 -6.97 -0.78 -10.28
N GLY A 170 -6.54 -1.62 -11.22
CA GLY A 170 -6.48 -3.08 -11.05
C GLY A 170 -5.56 -3.53 -9.91
N ILE A 171 -4.38 -2.90 -9.78
CA ILE A 171 -3.43 -3.15 -8.69
C ILE A 171 -4.05 -2.87 -7.32
N VAL A 172 -4.76 -1.75 -7.17
CA VAL A 172 -5.44 -1.39 -5.92
C VAL A 172 -6.54 -2.39 -5.58
N ILE A 173 -7.34 -2.81 -6.57
CA ILE A 173 -8.37 -3.84 -6.40
C ILE A 173 -7.74 -5.14 -5.94
N TRP A 174 -6.70 -5.60 -6.63
CA TRP A 174 -6.01 -6.84 -6.31
C TRP A 174 -5.38 -6.83 -4.92
N SER A 175 -4.76 -5.71 -4.52
CA SER A 175 -4.16 -5.55 -3.19
C SER A 175 -5.23 -5.59 -2.09
N SER A 176 -6.42 -5.04 -2.36
CA SER A 176 -7.55 -5.07 -1.42
C SER A 176 -8.15 -6.47 -1.30
N VAL A 177 -8.38 -7.16 -2.41
CA VAL A 177 -8.85 -8.56 -2.42
C VAL A 177 -7.87 -9.47 -1.69
N SER A 178 -6.58 -9.32 -1.98
CA SER A 178 -5.51 -10.05 -1.30
C SER A 178 -5.52 -9.79 0.21
N SER A 179 -5.70 -8.53 0.63
CA SER A 179 -5.80 -8.15 2.04
C SER A 179 -6.99 -8.82 2.72
N ILE A 180 -8.17 -8.82 2.10
CA ILE A 180 -9.38 -9.46 2.64
C ILE A 180 -9.14 -10.96 2.84
N ILE A 181 -8.62 -11.64 1.83
CA ILE A 181 -8.29 -13.07 1.90
C ILE A 181 -7.29 -13.34 3.04
N CYS A 182 -6.23 -12.54 3.13
CA CYS A 182 -5.21 -12.69 4.17
C CYS A 182 -5.77 -12.46 5.57
N MET A 183 -6.64 -11.46 5.76
CA MET A 183 -7.24 -11.19 7.07
C MET A 183 -8.14 -12.32 7.54
N VAL A 184 -8.96 -12.86 6.62
CA VAL A 184 -9.82 -14.02 6.92
C VAL A 184 -8.95 -15.23 7.26
N LEU A 185 -7.97 -15.57 6.41
CA LEU A 185 -7.05 -16.68 6.66
C LEU A 185 -6.28 -16.53 7.98
N ALA A 186 -5.79 -15.32 8.28
CA ALA A 186 -5.09 -15.03 9.53
C ALA A 186 -5.96 -15.26 10.76
N GLY A 187 -7.25 -14.93 10.71
CA GLY A 187 -8.20 -15.23 11.79
C GLY A 187 -8.33 -16.73 12.05
N TYR A 188 -8.58 -17.51 11.00
CA TYR A 188 -8.69 -18.98 11.12
C TYR A 188 -7.37 -19.64 11.56
N LEU A 189 -6.24 -19.20 11.01
CA LEU A 189 -4.93 -19.72 11.39
C LEU A 189 -4.61 -19.39 12.85
N ALA A 190 -4.97 -18.20 13.33
CA ALA A 190 -4.75 -17.80 14.72
C ALA A 190 -5.53 -18.67 15.71
N ALA A 191 -6.71 -19.17 15.33
CA ALA A 191 -7.50 -20.09 16.14
C ALA A 191 -6.84 -21.48 16.28
N ILE A 192 -6.05 -21.93 15.30
CA ILE A 192 -5.26 -23.16 15.38
C ILE A 192 -4.01 -22.92 16.24
N SER A 193 -3.23 -21.90 15.89
CA SER A 193 -2.06 -21.45 16.64
C SER A 193 -1.65 -20.07 16.15
N TRP A 194 -1.28 -19.17 17.06
CA TRP A 194 -0.74 -17.87 16.66
C TRP A 194 0.50 -17.99 15.75
N ARG A 195 1.25 -19.09 15.84
CA ARG A 195 2.40 -19.38 14.96
C ARG A 195 1.98 -19.72 13.53
N ALA A 196 0.82 -20.37 13.36
CA ALA A 196 0.33 -20.78 12.05
C ALA A 196 -0.03 -19.57 11.17
N VAL A 197 -0.32 -18.42 11.77
CA VAL A 197 -0.61 -17.16 11.05
C VAL A 197 0.54 -16.78 10.12
N PHE A 198 1.78 -17.09 10.49
CA PHE A 198 2.95 -16.79 9.67
C PHE A 198 3.04 -17.65 8.38
N LEU A 199 2.23 -18.70 8.25
CA LEU A 199 2.13 -19.46 7.01
C LEU A 199 1.53 -18.64 5.86
N VAL A 200 0.80 -17.55 6.14
CA VAL A 200 0.33 -16.64 5.07
C VAL A 200 1.49 -16.06 4.26
N TYR A 201 2.69 -15.95 4.83
CA TYR A 201 3.87 -15.48 4.11
C TYR A 201 4.37 -16.46 3.05
N LEU A 202 3.93 -17.73 3.05
CA LEU A 202 4.25 -18.70 1.98
C LEU A 202 3.76 -18.23 0.61
N PHE A 203 2.78 -17.33 0.53
CA PHE A 203 2.40 -16.67 -0.72
C PHE A 203 3.55 -15.90 -1.38
N GLY A 204 4.60 -15.53 -0.63
CA GLY A 204 5.81 -14.96 -1.20
C GLY A 204 6.56 -15.91 -2.14
N ILE A 205 6.39 -17.24 -2.02
CA ILE A 205 7.08 -18.24 -2.87
C ILE A 205 6.64 -18.13 -4.33
N PRO A 206 5.34 -18.21 -4.68
CA PRO A 206 4.90 -17.99 -6.05
C PRO A 206 5.22 -16.57 -6.54
N CYS A 207 5.22 -15.56 -5.66
CA CYS A 207 5.65 -14.20 -6.01
C CYS A 207 7.13 -14.15 -6.41
N LEU A 208 8.02 -14.80 -5.63
CA LEU A 208 9.44 -14.91 -5.91
C LEU A 208 9.70 -15.66 -7.22
N TRP A 209 8.99 -16.76 -7.45
CA TRP A 209 9.08 -17.50 -8.70
C TRP A 209 8.67 -16.64 -9.91
N LEU A 210 7.53 -15.94 -9.82
CA LEU A 210 7.08 -15.01 -10.87
C LEU A 210 8.09 -13.88 -11.10
N CYS A 211 8.65 -13.32 -10.03
CA CYS A 211 9.68 -12.29 -10.07
C CYS A 211 10.93 -12.76 -10.81
N LEU A 212 11.52 -13.89 -10.40
CA LEU A 212 12.74 -14.41 -11.00
C LEU A 212 12.57 -14.76 -12.48
N LYS A 213 11.39 -15.26 -12.86
CA LYS A 213 11.11 -15.71 -14.23
C LYS A 213 10.73 -14.58 -15.18
N HIS A 214 9.97 -13.58 -14.73
CA HIS A 214 9.32 -12.62 -15.63
C HIS A 214 9.77 -11.18 -15.48
N ILE A 215 10.37 -10.79 -14.35
CA ILE A 215 10.94 -9.44 -14.22
C ILE A 215 12.24 -9.39 -15.02
N PRO A 216 12.47 -8.40 -15.89
CA PRO A 216 13.70 -8.29 -16.67
C PRO A 216 14.93 -8.01 -15.79
N ASP A 217 16.09 -8.50 -16.21
CA ASP A 217 17.38 -8.20 -15.55
C ASP A 217 17.94 -6.87 -16.05
N VAL A 218 17.20 -5.79 -15.84
CA VAL A 218 17.62 -4.44 -16.24
C VAL A 218 18.00 -3.63 -15.02
N THR A 219 19.11 -2.90 -15.13
CA THR A 219 19.42 -1.80 -14.22
C THR A 219 18.65 -0.59 -14.70
N VAL A 220 17.69 -0.10 -13.91
CA VAL A 220 16.98 1.14 -14.24
C VAL A 220 17.92 2.30 -13.94
N THR A 221 18.60 2.81 -14.96
CA THR A 221 19.39 4.05 -14.91
C THR A 221 18.51 5.31 -14.80
N GLY A 222 17.18 5.17 -14.85
CA GLY A 222 16.23 6.28 -14.96
C GLY A 222 15.57 6.81 -13.67
N ALA A 223 15.77 6.22 -12.49
CA ALA A 223 15.12 6.72 -11.26
C ALA A 223 15.98 7.68 -10.42
N GLY A 224 17.16 8.07 -10.91
CA GLY A 224 18.06 8.94 -10.15
C GLY A 224 19.19 9.56 -10.96
N GLY A 225 19.03 9.75 -12.27
CA GLY A 225 20.06 10.35 -13.14
C GLY A 225 20.21 11.86 -12.94
N ALA A 226 20.84 12.28 -11.84
CA ALA A 226 21.59 13.53 -11.65
C ALA A 226 21.85 13.66 -10.14
N ALA A 227 23.03 13.31 -9.63
CA ALA A 227 23.28 13.40 -8.18
C ALA A 227 24.73 13.80 -7.83
N GLY A 228 25.42 14.49 -8.73
CA GLY A 228 26.71 15.13 -8.42
C GLY A 228 26.48 16.53 -7.83
N ASP A 229 25.90 17.43 -8.62
CA ASP A 229 25.90 18.88 -8.31
C ASP A 229 24.58 19.45 -7.75
N ASP A 230 23.50 18.66 -7.74
CA ASP A 230 22.12 19.15 -7.52
C ASP A 230 21.62 19.06 -6.06
N ARG A 231 22.41 18.53 -5.12
CA ARG A 231 21.92 18.20 -3.76
C ARG A 231 21.40 19.42 -3.00
N ALA A 232 22.09 20.56 -3.10
CA ALA A 232 21.72 21.79 -2.41
C ALA A 232 20.58 22.57 -3.11
N ARG A 233 20.39 22.40 -4.42
CA ARG A 233 19.23 22.93 -5.17
C ARG A 233 17.97 22.10 -4.90
N ARG A 234 18.09 20.77 -4.91
CA ARG A 234 17.00 19.84 -4.56
C ARG A 234 16.57 19.95 -3.10
N ALA A 235 17.49 20.14 -2.15
CA ALA A 235 17.13 20.36 -0.76
C ALA A 235 16.27 21.63 -0.56
N ARG A 236 16.59 22.73 -1.28
CA ARG A 236 15.81 23.97 -1.25
C ARG A 236 14.46 23.84 -1.96
N GLY A 237 14.39 23.17 -3.11
CA GLY A 237 13.13 22.85 -3.80
C GLY A 237 12.21 21.92 -2.98
N ASN A 238 12.79 20.89 -2.35
CA ASN A 238 12.04 19.93 -1.52
C ASN A 238 11.39 20.59 -0.29
N LEU A 239 12.01 21.63 0.29
CA LEU A 239 11.40 22.38 1.40
C LEU A 239 10.17 23.18 0.94
N GLY A 240 10.21 23.72 -0.28
CA GLY A 240 9.07 24.36 -0.93
C GLY A 240 7.91 23.39 -1.15
N VAL A 241 8.19 22.18 -1.63
CA VAL A 241 7.20 21.10 -1.80
C VAL A 241 6.58 20.73 -0.46
N ILE A 242 7.38 20.47 0.59
CA ILE A 242 6.88 20.16 1.93
C ILE A 242 5.93 21.26 2.41
N ARG A 243 6.28 22.53 2.21
CA ARG A 243 5.42 23.67 2.58
C ARG A 243 4.15 23.76 1.72
N LYS A 244 4.17 23.38 0.45
CA LYS A 244 2.97 23.35 -0.40
C LYS A 244 2.02 22.21 0.02
N THR A 245 2.57 21.09 0.47
CA THR A 245 1.80 19.84 0.73
C THR A 245 1.56 19.52 2.20
N TRP A 246 2.03 20.34 3.15
CA TRP A 246 2.06 19.98 4.58
C TRP A 246 0.70 19.57 5.13
N VAL A 247 -0.39 20.25 4.74
CA VAL A 247 -1.75 19.94 5.23
C VAL A 247 -2.17 18.53 4.81
N TYR A 248 -1.88 18.17 3.56
CA TYR A 248 -2.20 16.85 3.01
C TYR A 248 -1.30 15.77 3.63
N GLY A 249 -0.02 16.08 3.83
CA GLY A 249 0.91 15.21 4.55
C GLY A 249 0.49 14.95 5.99
N ALA A 250 0.16 16.00 6.75
CA ALA A 250 -0.34 15.91 8.12
C ALA A 250 -1.68 15.16 8.20
N GLY A 251 -2.59 15.42 7.25
CA GLY A 251 -3.85 14.69 7.14
C GLY A 251 -3.64 13.20 6.87
N THR A 252 -2.75 12.85 5.95
CA THR A 252 -2.35 11.45 5.71
C THR A 252 -1.75 10.83 6.97
N PHE A 253 -0.82 11.52 7.64
CA PHE A 253 -0.22 11.05 8.89
C PHE A 253 -1.29 10.69 9.93
N VAL A 254 -2.23 11.60 10.22
CA VAL A 254 -3.28 11.38 11.22
C VAL A 254 -4.23 10.24 10.84
N VAL A 255 -4.65 10.14 9.57
CA VAL A 255 -5.47 9.01 9.11
C VAL A 255 -4.74 7.68 9.29
N PHE A 256 -3.42 7.63 9.04
CA PHE A 256 -2.63 6.41 9.24
C PHE A 256 -2.35 6.10 10.71
N VAL A 257 -2.27 7.10 11.59
CA VAL A 257 -2.27 6.90 13.05
C VAL A 257 -3.56 6.20 13.48
N GLY A 258 -4.73 6.68 13.04
CA GLY A 258 -6.03 6.06 13.32
C GLY A 258 -6.17 4.66 12.69
N TYR A 259 -5.69 4.48 11.46
CA TYR A 259 -5.71 3.17 10.80
C TYR A 259 -4.94 2.12 11.60
N PHE A 260 -3.74 2.47 12.08
CA PHE A 260 -2.94 1.55 12.88
C PHE A 260 -3.45 1.41 14.31
N ALA A 261 -4.21 2.38 14.85
CA ALA A 261 -4.93 2.20 16.10
C ALA A 261 -5.91 1.02 15.98
N ILE A 262 -6.65 0.94 14.86
CA ILE A 262 -7.58 -0.15 14.55
C ILE A 262 -6.81 -1.48 14.41
N LEU A 263 -5.79 -1.53 13.55
CA LEU A 263 -5.02 -2.77 13.33
C LEU A 263 -4.38 -3.30 14.63
N ASN A 264 -3.95 -2.40 15.51
CA ASN A 264 -3.24 -2.77 16.74
C ASN A 264 -4.14 -3.20 17.90
N ASN A 265 -5.42 -2.81 17.91
CA ASN A 265 -6.28 -2.99 19.09
C ASN A 265 -7.56 -3.77 18.80
N CYS A 266 -8.09 -3.73 17.58
CA CYS A 266 -9.41 -4.27 17.24
C CYS A 266 -9.52 -5.78 17.55
N SER A 267 -8.52 -6.57 17.18
CA SER A 267 -8.46 -8.01 17.51
C SER A 267 -8.51 -8.27 19.01
N SER A 268 -7.69 -7.55 19.80
CA SER A 268 -7.66 -7.72 21.26
C SER A 268 -8.99 -7.34 21.91
N ILE A 269 -9.62 -6.27 21.44
CA ILE A 269 -10.90 -5.79 21.96
C ILE A 269 -12.00 -6.80 21.68
N ILE A 270 -12.16 -7.23 20.43
CA ILE A 270 -13.20 -8.20 20.04
C ILE A 270 -13.06 -9.51 20.83
N LEU A 271 -11.83 -10.02 20.98
CA LEU A 271 -11.58 -11.23 21.78
C LEU A 271 -11.89 -11.03 23.27
N SER A 272 -11.59 -9.86 23.82
CA SER A 272 -11.86 -9.56 25.24
C SER A 272 -13.34 -9.44 25.57
N GLU A 273 -14.18 -9.03 24.61
CA GLU A 273 -15.63 -8.95 24.80
C GLU A 273 -16.32 -10.32 24.67
N GLY A 274 -15.67 -11.31 24.04
CA GLY A 274 -16.22 -12.65 23.88
C GLY A 274 -17.48 -12.75 23.01
N LEU A 275 -17.83 -11.71 22.25
CA LEU A 275 -19.06 -11.67 21.44
C LEU A 275 -19.04 -12.63 20.25
N ILE A 276 -17.85 -12.99 19.77
CA ILE A 276 -17.65 -13.91 18.66
C ILE A 276 -16.47 -14.83 18.92
N SER A 277 -16.47 -15.94 18.20
CA SER A 277 -15.34 -16.87 18.18
C SER A 277 -14.11 -16.25 17.50
N GLY A 278 -12.92 -16.63 17.98
CA GLY A 278 -11.65 -16.00 17.61
C GLY A 278 -11.33 -16.11 16.12
N GLU A 279 -11.74 -17.19 15.46
CA GLU A 279 -11.55 -17.40 14.03
C GLU A 279 -12.30 -16.37 13.17
N LYS A 280 -13.40 -15.79 13.68
CA LYS A 280 -14.21 -14.80 12.97
C LYS A 280 -13.68 -13.37 13.09
N VAL A 281 -12.69 -13.11 13.94
CA VAL A 281 -12.07 -11.78 14.11
C VAL A 281 -11.53 -11.25 12.78
N GLY A 282 -10.90 -12.12 11.98
CA GLY A 282 -10.41 -11.77 10.64
C GLY A 282 -11.49 -11.32 9.68
N ILE A 283 -12.67 -11.95 9.74
CA ILE A 283 -13.83 -11.58 8.93
C ILE A 283 -14.31 -10.19 9.34
N ILE A 284 -14.48 -9.93 10.63
CA ILE A 284 -14.93 -8.61 11.12
C ILE A 284 -13.97 -7.51 10.68
N MET A 285 -12.67 -7.67 10.93
CA MET A 285 -11.68 -6.66 10.54
C MET A 285 -11.63 -6.41 9.03
N SER A 286 -11.96 -7.42 8.20
CA SER A 286 -11.98 -7.27 6.74
C SER A 286 -13.03 -6.27 6.22
N PHE A 287 -14.08 -5.96 6.99
CA PHE A 287 -15.10 -4.97 6.61
C PHE A 287 -14.50 -3.60 6.30
N GLN A 288 -13.44 -3.23 7.01
CA GLN A 288 -12.69 -2.01 6.75
C GLN A 288 -12.05 -2.01 5.35
N THR A 289 -11.46 -3.12 4.95
CA THR A 289 -10.83 -3.25 3.63
C THR A 289 -11.89 -3.33 2.53
N VAL A 290 -13.01 -4.02 2.77
CA VAL A 290 -14.14 -4.08 1.83
C VAL A 290 -14.70 -2.69 1.57
N SER A 291 -14.98 -1.90 2.61
CA SER A 291 -15.52 -0.54 2.43
C SER A 291 -14.51 0.40 1.77
N SER A 292 -13.22 0.25 2.08
CA SER A 292 -12.12 0.96 1.43
C SER A 292 -12.03 0.62 -0.06
N LEU A 293 -12.16 -0.65 -0.43
CA LEU A 293 -12.16 -1.10 -1.84
C LEU A 293 -13.34 -0.48 -2.60
N VAL A 294 -14.55 -0.62 -2.06
CA VAL A 294 -15.78 -0.08 -2.69
C VAL A 294 -15.65 1.43 -2.85
N THR A 295 -15.19 2.14 -1.83
CA THR A 295 -15.02 3.60 -1.89
C THR A 295 -13.93 4.01 -2.89
N GLY A 296 -12.83 3.26 -2.96
CA GLY A 296 -11.78 3.47 -3.95
C GLY A 296 -12.28 3.35 -5.39
N LEU A 297 -13.16 2.38 -5.68
CA LEU A 297 -13.77 2.21 -7.00
C LEU A 297 -14.68 3.39 -7.40
N TYR A 298 -15.39 3.96 -6.44
CA TYR A 298 -16.34 5.06 -6.69
C TYR A 298 -15.79 6.46 -6.33
N ILE A 299 -14.50 6.58 -6.01
CA ILE A 299 -13.92 7.83 -5.49
C ILE A 299 -14.10 9.02 -6.44
N GLY A 300 -14.04 8.79 -7.75
CA GLY A 300 -14.25 9.83 -8.75
C GLY A 300 -15.67 10.38 -8.73
N LYS A 301 -16.69 9.52 -8.55
CA LYS A 301 -18.10 9.94 -8.40
C LYS A 301 -18.31 10.65 -7.07
N LEU A 302 -17.74 10.12 -5.99
CA LEU A 302 -17.83 10.71 -4.65
C LEU A 302 -17.22 12.11 -4.60
N LYS A 303 -16.06 12.32 -5.22
CA LYS A 303 -15.44 13.64 -5.37
C LYS A 303 -16.29 14.61 -6.17
N LYS A 304 -16.92 14.16 -7.26
CA LYS A 304 -17.84 15.00 -8.05
C LYS A 304 -19.08 15.42 -7.24
N LEU A 305 -19.61 14.51 -6.41
CA LEU A 305 -20.78 14.77 -5.58
C LEU A 305 -20.48 15.74 -4.43
N LEU A 306 -19.40 15.50 -3.68
CA LEU A 306 -19.08 16.28 -2.49
C LEU A 306 -18.31 17.58 -2.80
N GLY A 307 -17.58 17.61 -3.91
CA GLY A 307 -16.79 18.75 -4.34
C GLY A 307 -15.87 19.28 -3.23
N ARG A 308 -16.08 20.54 -2.83
CA ARG A 308 -15.29 21.22 -1.79
C ARG A 308 -15.42 20.59 -0.39
N TYR A 309 -16.50 19.85 -0.14
CA TYR A 309 -16.77 19.24 1.17
C TYR A 309 -16.09 17.88 1.35
N MET A 310 -15.34 17.40 0.35
CA MET A 310 -14.64 16.11 0.40
C MET A 310 -13.71 15.98 1.60
N GLY A 311 -12.95 17.04 1.93
CA GLY A 311 -12.06 17.06 3.10
C GLY A 311 -12.82 16.90 4.41
N THR A 312 -13.91 17.65 4.60
CA THR A 312 -14.77 17.54 5.79
C THR A 312 -15.42 16.16 5.89
N PHE A 313 -15.89 15.61 4.78
CA PHE A 313 -16.46 14.27 4.73
C PHE A 313 -15.47 13.19 5.20
N ILE A 314 -14.21 13.24 4.74
CA ILE A 314 -13.16 12.31 5.17
C ILE A 314 -13.03 12.32 6.70
N TRP A 315 -12.96 13.51 7.30
CA TRP A 315 -12.79 13.64 8.75
C TRP A 315 -14.03 13.22 9.53
N LEU A 316 -15.25 13.54 9.06
CA LEU A 316 -16.49 13.07 9.68
C LEU A 316 -16.60 11.54 9.67
N CYS A 317 -16.27 10.89 8.55
CA CYS A 317 -16.23 9.43 8.49
C CYS A 317 -15.14 8.83 9.39
N SER A 318 -13.97 9.47 9.49
CA SER A 318 -12.88 9.04 10.38
C SER A 318 -13.31 9.11 11.85
N ILE A 319 -13.86 10.25 12.27
CA ILE A 319 -14.32 10.50 13.64
C ILE A 319 -15.47 9.57 14.00
N GLY A 320 -16.51 9.51 13.15
CA GLY A 320 -17.66 8.62 13.36
C GLY A 320 -17.25 7.15 13.41
N GLY A 321 -16.30 6.74 12.56
CA GLY A 321 -15.75 5.40 12.58
C GLY A 321 -15.04 5.05 13.89
N LEU A 322 -14.16 5.93 14.36
CA LEU A 322 -13.40 5.74 15.60
C LEU A 322 -14.29 5.81 16.85
N LEU A 323 -15.25 6.72 16.91
CA LEU A 323 -16.21 6.80 18.01
C LEU A 323 -17.13 5.57 18.06
N SER A 324 -17.55 5.05 16.90
CA SER A 324 -18.32 3.81 16.84
C SER A 324 -17.54 2.61 17.39
N LEU A 325 -16.22 2.56 17.17
CA LEU A 325 -15.33 1.53 17.73
C LEU A 325 -15.07 1.69 19.23
N TYR A 326 -15.37 2.85 19.81
CA TYR A 326 -15.26 3.06 21.25
C TYR A 326 -16.41 2.41 22.04
N ALA A 327 -17.56 2.20 21.40
CA ALA A 327 -18.70 1.56 22.03
C ALA A 327 -18.35 0.14 22.50
N LYS A 328 -18.75 -0.19 23.74
CA LYS A 328 -18.49 -1.50 24.36
C LYS A 328 -19.61 -2.49 24.03
N ASN A 329 -19.27 -3.76 23.90
CA ASN A 329 -20.20 -4.90 23.77
C ASN A 329 -21.18 -4.80 22.58
N SER A 330 -20.76 -4.19 21.46
CA SER A 330 -21.59 -4.08 20.27
C SER A 330 -20.82 -4.38 18.99
N LEU A 331 -21.08 -5.57 18.44
CA LEU A 331 -20.48 -6.00 17.18
C LEU A 331 -20.99 -5.16 15.99
N ALA A 332 -22.26 -4.75 16.02
CA ALA A 332 -22.84 -3.90 14.98
C ALA A 332 -22.13 -2.53 14.91
N LEU A 333 -21.87 -1.90 16.06
CA LEU A 333 -21.10 -0.65 16.11
C LEU A 333 -19.63 -0.85 15.76
N THR A 334 -19.06 -2.00 16.08
CA THR A 334 -17.70 -2.35 15.64
C THR A 334 -17.62 -2.43 14.11
N MET A 335 -18.55 -3.15 13.47
CA MET A 335 -18.62 -3.26 12.01
C MET A 335 -18.89 -1.92 11.33
N LEU A 336 -19.83 -1.12 11.87
CA LEU A 336 -20.11 0.23 11.39
C LEU A 336 -18.85 1.10 11.46
N GLY A 337 -18.12 1.03 12.58
CA GLY A 337 -16.89 1.77 12.79
C GLY A 337 -15.80 1.42 11.77
N LEU A 338 -15.59 0.13 11.53
CA LEU A 338 -14.68 -0.38 10.51
C LEU A 338 -15.07 0.08 9.10
N VAL A 339 -16.36 0.02 8.76
CA VAL A 339 -16.88 0.45 7.46
C VAL A 339 -16.63 1.95 7.26
N LEU A 340 -17.07 2.79 8.21
CA LEU A 340 -16.90 4.25 8.14
C LEU A 340 -15.43 4.65 8.05
N PHE A 341 -14.56 4.01 8.84
CA PHE A 341 -13.14 4.31 8.77
C PHE A 341 -12.51 3.83 7.45
N GLY A 342 -12.94 2.70 6.89
CA GLY A 342 -12.48 2.26 5.58
C GLY A 342 -12.87 3.23 4.45
N ILE A 343 -14.07 3.83 4.52
CA ILE A 343 -14.49 4.92 3.61
C ILE A 343 -13.56 6.14 3.77
N ALA A 344 -13.28 6.54 5.02
CA ALA A 344 -12.38 7.65 5.31
C ALA A 344 -10.96 7.39 4.78
N LEU A 345 -10.42 6.19 5.01
CA LEU A 345 -9.09 5.78 4.58
C LEU A 345 -8.94 5.84 3.05
N ALA A 346 -9.85 5.21 2.31
CA ALA A 346 -9.83 5.23 0.84
C ALA A 346 -9.95 6.66 0.30
N SER A 347 -10.86 7.42 0.88
CA SER A 347 -11.11 8.82 0.50
C SER A 347 -9.89 9.71 0.77
N ALA A 348 -9.22 9.54 1.91
CA ALA A 348 -8.00 10.25 2.26
C ALA A 348 -6.84 9.92 1.32
N VAL A 349 -6.57 8.63 1.09
CA VAL A 349 -5.49 8.18 0.18
C VAL A 349 -5.72 8.70 -1.23
N GLY A 350 -6.95 8.63 -1.75
CA GLY A 350 -7.28 9.12 -3.09
C GLY A 350 -7.32 10.65 -3.20
N THR A 351 -7.69 11.38 -2.14
CA THR A 351 -7.89 12.84 -2.17
C THR A 351 -6.62 13.58 -1.81
N PHE A 352 -6.02 13.31 -0.66
CA PHE A 352 -4.85 14.04 -0.18
C PHE A 352 -3.65 13.85 -1.09
N ASN A 353 -3.44 12.65 -1.64
CA ASN A 353 -2.36 12.41 -2.60
C ASN A 353 -2.56 13.21 -3.89
N ALA A 354 -3.80 13.25 -4.42
CA ALA A 354 -4.11 14.01 -5.62
C ALA A 354 -3.96 15.53 -5.39
N GLU A 355 -4.48 16.05 -4.28
CA GLU A 355 -4.37 17.47 -3.95
C GLU A 355 -2.93 17.91 -3.67
N ALA A 356 -2.11 17.05 -3.05
CA ALA A 356 -0.69 17.31 -2.87
C ALA A 356 0.04 17.43 -4.21
N CYS A 357 -0.26 16.56 -5.17
CA CYS A 357 0.30 16.65 -6.52
C CYS A 357 -0.17 17.90 -7.28
N ILE A 358 -1.43 18.31 -7.13
CA ILE A 358 -1.99 19.52 -7.77
C ILE A 358 -1.41 20.82 -7.15
N ALA A 359 -1.07 20.80 -5.86
CA ALA A 359 -0.48 21.94 -5.17
C ALA A 359 0.98 22.22 -5.58
N CYS A 360 1.61 21.31 -6.32
CA CYS A 360 3.00 21.40 -6.75
C CYS A 360 3.11 21.56 -8.26
N GLU A 361 4.27 22.00 -8.72
CA GLU A 361 4.58 22.08 -10.15
C GLU A 361 4.76 20.67 -10.75
N ARG A 362 4.71 20.57 -12.09
CA ARG A 362 4.67 19.28 -12.79
C ARG A 362 5.95 18.44 -12.59
N ASP A 363 7.07 19.12 -12.39
CA ASP A 363 8.39 18.59 -12.03
C ASP A 363 8.51 18.24 -10.54
N GLU A 364 7.78 18.92 -9.66
CA GLU A 364 7.72 18.67 -8.21
C GLU A 364 6.77 17.54 -7.80
N SER A 365 5.85 17.11 -8.67
CA SER A 365 4.78 16.15 -8.34
C SER A 365 5.27 14.81 -7.79
N LEU A 366 6.44 14.32 -8.24
CA LEU A 366 7.07 13.10 -7.71
C LEU A 366 7.56 13.28 -6.26
N ALA A 367 8.10 14.46 -5.95
CA ALA A 367 8.52 14.80 -4.60
C ALA A 367 7.31 14.91 -3.65
N ALA A 368 6.21 15.50 -4.12
CA ALA A 368 4.94 15.56 -3.38
C ALA A 368 4.43 14.16 -3.01
N GLY A 369 4.38 13.24 -3.97
CA GLY A 369 4.00 11.84 -3.71
C GLY A 369 4.91 11.15 -2.68
N SER A 370 6.22 11.42 -2.74
CA SER A 370 7.20 10.89 -1.78
C SER A 370 6.98 11.43 -0.36
N VAL A 371 6.64 12.72 -0.21
CA VAL A 371 6.27 13.32 1.08
C VAL A 371 5.03 12.64 1.66
N ILE A 372 3.99 12.43 0.84
CA ILE A 372 2.76 11.74 1.29
C ILE A 372 3.06 10.29 1.72
N MET A 373 3.91 9.57 0.98
CA MET A 373 4.31 8.21 1.33
C MET A 373 5.13 8.14 2.62
N PHE A 374 6.03 9.10 2.83
CA PHE A 374 6.78 9.22 4.07
C PHE A 374 5.85 9.48 5.24
N MET A 375 4.93 10.45 5.12
CA MET A 375 3.97 10.79 6.18
C MET A 375 3.01 9.65 6.50
N ARG A 376 2.60 8.88 5.48
CA ARG A 376 1.89 7.62 5.67
C ARG A 376 2.70 6.66 6.53
N SER A 377 3.91 6.32 6.13
CA SER A 377 4.76 5.34 6.84
C SER A 377 5.11 5.80 8.26
N LEU A 378 5.33 7.10 8.45
CA LEU A 378 5.58 7.68 9.76
C LEU A 378 4.36 7.51 10.69
N GLY A 379 3.15 7.79 10.19
CA GLY A 379 1.91 7.62 10.96
C GLY A 379 1.64 6.17 11.35
N GLN A 380 1.98 5.22 10.46
CA GLN A 380 1.89 3.78 10.75
C GLN A 380 2.79 3.40 11.93
N PHE A 381 4.08 3.73 11.84
CA PHE A 381 5.08 3.43 12.87
C PHE A 381 4.76 4.10 14.21
N SER A 382 4.47 5.40 14.17
CA SER A 382 4.30 6.22 15.37
C SER A 382 2.96 6.03 16.07
N SER A 383 1.97 5.40 15.42
CA SER A 383 0.63 5.19 15.97
C SER A 383 0.63 4.67 17.43
N PRO A 384 1.25 3.52 17.76
CA PRO A 384 1.28 3.03 19.14
C PRO A 384 2.05 3.95 20.11
N LEU A 385 3.05 4.69 19.62
CA LEU A 385 3.85 5.60 20.45
C LEU A 385 3.08 6.88 20.80
N VAL A 386 2.47 7.50 19.79
CA VAL A 386 1.67 8.73 19.95
C VAL A 386 0.45 8.45 20.83
N LEU A 387 -0.30 7.39 20.53
CA LEU A 387 -1.52 7.07 21.27
C LEU A 387 -1.21 6.53 22.66
N GLY A 388 -0.11 5.78 22.83
CA GLY A 388 0.37 5.36 24.14
C GLY A 388 0.83 6.52 25.02
N PHE A 389 1.51 7.53 24.43
CA PHE A 389 1.86 8.75 25.14
C PHE A 389 0.61 9.53 25.57
N MET A 390 -0.34 9.73 24.66
CA MET A 390 -1.63 10.38 24.97
C MET A 390 -2.37 9.67 26.10
N ALA A 391 -2.38 8.34 26.10
CA ALA A 391 -3.04 7.54 27.15
C ALA A 391 -2.41 7.79 28.52
N ARG A 392 -1.08 7.77 28.60
CA ARG A 392 -0.33 8.05 29.83
C ARG A 392 -0.57 9.46 30.34
N THR A 393 -0.55 10.47 29.47
CA THR A 393 -0.79 11.86 29.86
C THR A 393 -2.23 12.11 30.30
N ALA A 394 -3.19 11.36 29.76
CA ALA A 394 -4.60 11.44 30.14
C ALA A 394 -4.95 10.59 31.37
N GLY A 395 -4.00 9.80 31.90
CA GLY A 395 -4.28 8.81 32.96
C GLY A 395 -5.23 7.68 32.52
N ALA A 396 -5.37 7.45 31.22
CA ALA A 396 -6.30 6.47 30.67
C ALA A 396 -5.69 5.07 30.62
N SER A 397 -6.43 4.09 31.13
CA SER A 397 -6.05 2.66 31.12
C SER A 397 -6.92 1.79 30.21
N ASP A 398 -7.97 2.36 29.61
CA ASP A 398 -8.88 1.61 28.73
C ASP A 398 -8.17 1.22 27.42
N ILE A 399 -8.28 -0.05 27.03
CA ILE A 399 -7.75 -0.59 25.77
C ILE A 399 -8.32 0.12 24.53
N ARG A 400 -9.46 0.81 24.66
CA ARG A 400 -10.10 1.60 23.59
C ARG A 400 -9.63 3.05 23.51
N PHE A 401 -8.87 3.55 24.48
CA PHE A 401 -8.35 4.93 24.44
C PHE A 401 -7.64 5.29 23.12
N PRO A 402 -6.87 4.39 22.45
CA PRO A 402 -6.28 4.70 21.15
C PRO A 402 -7.28 5.18 20.09
N TYR A 403 -8.55 4.76 20.16
CA TYR A 403 -9.60 5.24 19.25
C TYR A 403 -10.03 6.67 19.57
N GLU A 404 -10.19 7.01 20.85
CA GLU A 404 -10.48 8.38 21.29
C GLU A 404 -9.34 9.32 20.93
N GLY A 405 -8.09 8.93 21.23
CA GLY A 405 -6.91 9.71 20.90
C GLY A 405 -6.80 9.99 19.40
N ALA A 406 -7.03 8.96 18.56
CA ALA A 406 -7.05 9.13 17.11
C ALA A 406 -8.24 9.98 16.61
N ALA A 407 -9.39 9.91 17.29
CA ALA A 407 -10.57 10.73 16.96
C ALA A 407 -10.30 12.20 17.28
N LEU A 408 -9.66 12.50 18.41
CA LEU A 408 -9.23 13.85 18.79
C LEU A 408 -8.27 14.44 17.74
N LEU A 409 -7.26 13.66 17.31
CA LEU A 409 -6.35 14.09 16.24
C LEU A 409 -7.11 14.35 14.93
N SER A 410 -8.12 13.53 14.61
CA SER A 410 -8.98 13.71 13.44
C SER A 410 -9.84 14.99 13.52
N VAL A 411 -10.36 15.32 14.71
CA VAL A 411 -11.10 16.57 14.96
C VAL A 411 -10.20 17.78 14.75
N VAL A 412 -8.98 17.75 15.30
CA VAL A 412 -7.99 18.83 15.11
C VAL A 412 -7.69 19.03 13.63
N MET A 413 -7.45 17.94 12.89
CA MET A 413 -7.19 18.03 11.45
C MET A 413 -8.40 18.50 10.65
N MET A 414 -9.63 18.16 11.05
CA MET A 414 -10.84 18.71 10.43
C MET A 414 -10.86 20.24 10.53
N GLY A 415 -10.53 20.79 11.71
CA GLY A 415 -10.40 22.22 11.92
C GLY A 415 -9.31 22.86 11.04
N VAL A 416 -8.14 22.22 10.96
CA VAL A 416 -7.02 22.69 10.11
C VAL A 416 -7.43 22.75 8.64
N PHE A 417 -8.09 21.71 8.11
CA PHE A 417 -8.56 21.70 6.72
C PHE A 417 -9.63 22.77 6.47
N TRP A 418 -10.52 22.99 7.43
CA TRP A 418 -11.56 23.99 7.30
C TRP A 418 -10.99 25.41 7.27
N VAL A 419 -10.08 25.74 8.20
CA VAL A 419 -9.37 27.03 8.23
C VAL A 419 -8.56 27.23 6.95
N ASN A 420 -7.82 26.21 6.49
CA ASN A 420 -7.05 26.32 5.25
C ASN A 420 -7.94 26.57 4.03
N GLY A 421 -9.10 25.92 3.96
CA GLY A 421 -10.11 26.14 2.93
C GLY A 421 -10.65 27.58 2.93
N LEU A 422 -10.93 28.14 4.11
CA LEU A 422 -11.38 29.53 4.26
C LEU A 422 -10.32 30.52 3.77
N VAL A 423 -9.06 30.35 4.21
CA VAL A 423 -7.93 31.21 3.80
C VAL A 423 -7.74 31.18 2.28
N ARG A 424 -7.73 30.00 1.66
CA ARG A 424 -7.60 29.89 0.19
C ARG A 424 -8.75 30.55 -0.56
N SER A 425 -9.97 30.46 -0.04
CA SER A 425 -11.14 31.10 -0.65
C SER A 425 -11.08 32.64 -0.57
N SER A 426 -10.55 33.18 0.55
CA SER A 426 -10.35 34.61 0.75
C SER A 426 -9.28 35.17 -0.19
N LEU A 427 -8.13 34.49 -0.30
CA LEU A 427 -7.04 34.87 -1.22
C LEU A 427 -7.48 34.88 -2.68
N LYS A 428 -8.29 33.90 -3.11
CA LYS A 428 -8.84 33.87 -4.47
C LYS A 428 -9.79 35.03 -4.76
N LYS A 429 -10.58 35.48 -3.78
CA LYS A 429 -11.45 36.64 -3.93
C LYS A 429 -10.64 37.93 -4.02
N GLN A 430 -9.59 38.07 -3.20
CA GLN A 430 -8.69 39.23 -3.23
C GLN A 430 -7.88 39.33 -4.53
N ALA A 431 -7.50 38.20 -5.14
CA ALA A 431 -6.78 38.19 -6.42
C ALA A 431 -7.70 38.41 -7.65
N ALA A 432 -9.02 38.38 -7.46
CA ALA A 432 -10.01 38.60 -8.51
C ALA A 432 -10.62 40.03 -8.47
N CYS A 433 -10.40 40.77 -7.39
CA CYS A 433 -10.58 42.21 -7.30
C CYS A 433 -9.27 42.91 -7.69
#